data_AF-A0A1Y2JWJ8-F1
#
_entry.id   AF-A0A1Y2JWJ8-F1
#
_cell.length_a   1.000
_cell.length_b   1.000
_cell.length_c   1.000
_cell.angle_alpha   90.00
_cell.angle_beta   90.00
_cell.angle_gamma   90.00
#
_symmetry.space_group_name_H-M   'P 1'
#
loop_
_entity.id
_entity.type
_entity.pdbx_description
1 polymer ?
#
loop_
_entity_poly.entity_id
_entity_poly.type
_entity_poly.pdbx_seq_one_letter_code
_entity_poly.pdbx_strand_id
1 'polypeptide(L)'
;MKKVQLSIYLDRGIFGSLEALAKRHGKPKSLVAEAAISSFLSPDDSDRREAAIAKRLDRIVRMLERLERNDSVTLETIALFIRFWLTSTPALPEQSSPAARGKGGERYDRFVEALGRRLSSGSTVLKEVSMESSDPGSTTPVTGDAGSH
;
A
#
# COMPACT_ATOMS: atom_id res chain seq x y z
N MET A 1 16.52 44.77 -19.14
CA MET A 1 18.00 44.80 -19.11
C MET A 1 18.53 44.48 -20.49
N LYS A 2 19.69 45.03 -20.90
CA LYS A 2 20.30 44.70 -22.20
C LYS A 2 20.86 43.28 -22.17
N LYS A 3 20.55 42.47 -23.19
CA LYS A 3 21.11 41.11 -23.33
C LYS A 3 22.53 41.19 -23.90
N VAL A 4 23.41 40.31 -23.41
CA VAL A 4 24.78 40.16 -23.93
C VAL A 4 24.78 39.07 -24.99
N GLN A 5 25.41 39.31 -26.13
CA GLN A 5 25.59 38.28 -27.15
C GLN A 5 26.68 37.30 -26.70
N LEU A 6 26.33 36.02 -26.62
CA LEU A 6 27.24 34.93 -26.24
C LEU A 6 27.46 34.01 -27.44
N SER A 7 28.71 33.88 -27.88
CA SER A 7 29.12 32.91 -28.91
C SER A 7 29.91 31.79 -28.23
N ILE A 8 29.38 30.57 -28.26
CA ILE A 8 29.99 29.39 -27.65
C ILE A 8 29.88 28.20 -28.60
N TYR A 9 30.86 27.32 -28.56
CA TYR A 9 30.79 26.02 -29.22
C TYR A 9 30.06 25.04 -28.31
N LEU A 10 29.11 24.30 -28.88
CA LEU A 10 28.38 23.23 -28.21
C LEU A 10 28.69 21.92 -28.91
N ASP A 11 28.81 20.85 -28.13
CA ASP A 11 28.81 19.51 -28.71
C ASP A 11 27.55 19.29 -29.57
N ARG A 12 27.69 18.53 -30.66
CA ARG A 12 26.63 18.34 -31.65
C ARG A 12 25.39 17.66 -31.03
N GLY A 13 25.58 16.74 -30.09
CA GLY A 13 24.49 16.09 -29.37
C GLY A 13 23.75 17.04 -28.43
N ILE A 14 24.48 17.92 -27.75
CA ILE A 14 23.90 18.94 -26.87
C ILE A 14 23.11 19.97 -27.67
N PHE A 15 23.65 20.44 -28.79
CA PHE A 15 22.94 21.36 -29.68
C PHE A 15 21.64 20.74 -30.23
N GLY A 16 21.68 19.47 -30.63
CA GLY A 16 20.50 18.74 -31.07
C GLY A 16 19.44 18.61 -29.97
N SER A 17 19.86 18.35 -28.72
CA SER A 17 18.97 18.28 -27.56
C SER A 17 18.30 19.63 -27.26
N LEU A 18 19.06 20.72 -27.32
CA LEU A 18 18.54 22.08 -27.17
C LEU A 18 17.50 22.41 -28.25
N GLU A 19 17.77 22.05 -29.50
CA GLU A 19 16.87 22.29 -30.63
C GLU A 19 15.58 21.47 -30.50
N ALA A 20 15.67 20.19 -30.13
CA ALA A 20 14.52 19.35 -29.87
C ALA A 20 13.66 19.89 -28.72
N LEU A 21 14.31 20.34 -27.63
CA LEU A 21 13.62 20.92 -26.48
C LEU A 21 12.91 22.23 -26.86
N ALA A 22 13.59 23.12 -27.58
CA ALA A 22 13.03 24.37 -28.07
C ALA A 22 11.82 24.14 -28.98
N LYS A 23 11.93 23.18 -29.91
CA LYS A 23 10.83 22.79 -30.80
C LYS A 23 9.64 22.21 -30.05
N ARG A 24 9.88 21.30 -29.09
CA ARG A 24 8.82 20.69 -28.27
C ARG A 24 8.02 21.72 -27.48
N HIS A 25 8.67 22.79 -27.02
CA HIS A 25 8.04 23.86 -26.23
C HIS A 25 7.59 25.05 -27.07
N GLY A 26 7.82 25.06 -28.38
CA GLY A 26 7.51 26.20 -29.26
C GLY A 26 8.24 27.50 -28.89
N LYS A 27 9.44 27.40 -28.30
CA LYS A 27 10.22 28.55 -27.80
C LYS A 27 11.51 28.74 -28.59
N PRO A 28 12.02 29.98 -28.71
CA PRO A 28 13.29 30.22 -29.38
C PRO A 28 14.46 29.61 -28.61
N LYS A 29 15.44 29.06 -29.34
CA LYS A 29 16.63 28.39 -28.78
C LYS A 29 17.37 29.25 -27.75
N SER A 30 17.52 30.55 -28.02
CA SER A 30 18.17 31.50 -27.10
C SER A 30 17.45 31.61 -25.75
N LEU A 31 16.10 31.57 -25.73
CA LEU A 31 15.34 31.64 -24.48
C LEU A 31 15.49 30.35 -23.67
N VAL A 32 15.46 29.20 -24.34
CA VAL A 32 15.68 27.91 -23.67
C VAL A 32 17.11 27.81 -23.12
N ALA A 33 18.11 28.26 -23.88
CA ALA A 33 19.50 28.30 -23.44
C ALA A 33 19.71 29.26 -22.25
N GLU A 34 19.14 30.46 -22.31
CA GLU A 34 19.19 31.44 -21.22
C GLU A 34 18.53 30.89 -19.94
N ALA A 35 17.37 30.25 -20.06
CA ALA A 35 16.70 29.62 -18.92
C ALA A 35 17.51 28.45 -18.33
N ALA A 36 18.12 27.62 -19.18
CA ALA A 36 18.97 26.52 -18.73
C ALA A 36 20.22 27.03 -18.00
N ILE A 37 20.91 28.03 -18.56
CA ILE A 37 22.10 28.65 -17.93
C ILE A 37 21.70 29.34 -16.62
N SER A 38 20.60 30.08 -16.60
CA SER A 38 20.12 30.75 -15.38
C SER A 38 19.76 29.76 -14.28
N SER A 39 19.15 28.61 -14.62
CA SER A 39 18.86 27.56 -13.64
C SER A 39 20.13 26.88 -13.15
N PHE A 40 21.09 26.61 -14.03
CA PHE A 40 22.38 26.02 -13.67
C PHE A 40 23.21 26.92 -12.74
N LEU A 41 23.20 28.23 -12.99
CA LEU A 41 23.96 29.21 -12.20
C LEU A 41 23.25 29.63 -10.90
N SER A 42 22.03 29.15 -10.65
CA SER A 42 21.30 29.48 -9.42
C SER A 42 21.73 28.53 -8.30
N PRO A 43 22.48 29.01 -7.27
CA PRO A 43 22.91 28.18 -6.14
C PRO A 43 21.73 27.59 -5.37
N ASP A 44 20.58 28.26 -5.45
CA ASP A 44 19.36 27.88 -4.75
C ASP A 44 18.64 26.67 -5.37
N ASP A 45 18.83 26.36 -6.65
CA ASP A 45 18.00 25.35 -7.32
C ASP A 45 18.38 23.92 -6.94
N SER A 46 19.67 23.60 -6.80
CA SER A 46 20.11 22.29 -6.29
C SER A 46 19.72 22.12 -4.83
N ASP A 47 20.07 23.10 -4.00
CA ASP A 47 19.92 23.03 -2.54
C ASP A 47 18.44 22.97 -2.14
N ARG A 48 17.56 23.72 -2.83
CA ARG A 48 16.11 23.63 -2.61
C ARG A 48 15.52 22.29 -3.04
N ARG A 49 16.01 21.69 -4.13
CA ARG A 49 15.56 20.37 -4.57
C ARG A 49 15.95 19.30 -3.58
N GLU A 50 17.20 19.30 -3.12
CA GLU A 50 17.67 18.37 -2.10
C GLU A 50 16.92 18.53 -0.78
N ALA A 51 16.73 19.77 -0.31
CA ALA A 51 15.94 20.06 0.88
C ALA A 51 14.48 19.61 0.76
N ALA A 52 13.86 19.75 -0.42
CA ALA A 52 12.50 19.28 -0.67
C ALA A 52 12.40 17.75 -0.63
N ILE A 53 13.42 17.04 -1.13
CA ILE A 53 13.50 15.58 -1.06
C ILE A 53 13.68 15.13 0.39
N ALA A 54 14.62 15.72 1.13
CA ALA A 54 14.84 15.42 2.54
C ALA A 54 13.56 15.60 3.36
N LYS A 55 12.86 16.73 3.17
CA LYS A 55 11.58 17.01 3.84
C LYS A 55 10.48 16.01 3.49
N ARG A 56 10.45 15.52 2.24
CA ARG A 56 9.50 14.46 1.84
C ARG A 56 9.85 13.13 2.51
N LEU A 57 11.13 12.79 2.59
CA LEU A 57 11.59 11.57 3.25
C LEU A 57 11.27 11.60 4.75
N ASP A 58 11.54 12.71 5.44
CA ASP A 58 11.17 12.90 6.85
C ASP A 58 9.67 12.71 7.08
N ARG A 59 8.84 13.23 6.16
CA ARG A 59 7.39 13.06 6.23
C ARG A 59 6.97 11.60 6.07
N ILE A 60 7.64 10.84 5.20
CA ILE A 60 7.39 9.41 5.00
C ILE A 60 7.76 8.64 6.26
N VAL A 61 8.92 8.91 6.86
CA VAL A 61 9.37 8.25 8.10
C VAL A 61 8.34 8.47 9.22
N ARG A 62 7.90 9.71 9.46
CA ARG A 62 6.87 9.99 10.47
C ARG A 62 5.53 9.31 10.18
N MET A 63 5.19 9.16 8.90
CA MET A 63 3.96 8.45 8.50
C MET A 63 4.08 6.95 8.78
N LEU A 64 5.25 6.35 8.56
CA LEU A 64 5.54 4.95 8.86
C LEU A 64 5.53 4.69 10.38
N GLU A 65 6.18 5.54 11.18
CA GLU A 65 6.16 5.42 12.65
C GLU A 65 4.73 5.47 13.21
N ARG A 66 3.89 6.36 12.66
CA ARG A 66 2.47 6.44 13.06
C ARG A 66 1.69 5.20 12.61
N LEU A 67 1.98 4.68 11.42
CA LEU A 67 1.35 3.46 10.92
C LEU A 67 1.69 2.26 11.80
N GLU A 68 2.96 2.09 12.15
CA GLU A 68 3.43 1.02 13.05
C GLU A 68 2.77 1.11 14.43
N ARG A 69 2.63 2.32 14.98
CA ARG A 69 1.92 2.53 16.24
C ARG A 69 0.44 2.16 16.13
N ASN A 70 -0.22 2.53 15.02
CA ASN A 70 -1.62 2.17 14.79
C ASN A 70 -1.79 0.65 14.60
N ASP A 71 -0.85 0.00 13.92
CA ASP A 71 -0.86 -1.44 13.70
C ASP A 71 -0.67 -2.19 15.03
N SER A 72 0.23 -1.72 15.90
CA SER A 72 0.40 -2.27 17.25
C SER A 72 -0.88 -2.18 18.07
N VAL A 73 -1.53 -1.00 18.09
CA VAL A 73 -2.82 -0.82 18.79
C VAL A 73 -3.92 -1.72 18.20
N THR A 74 -3.94 -1.88 16.88
CA THR A 74 -4.92 -2.74 16.20
C THR A 74 -4.69 -4.20 16.57
N LEU A 75 -3.44 -4.66 16.57
CA LEU A 75 -3.07 -6.02 16.99
C LEU A 75 -3.42 -6.29 18.46
N GLU A 76 -3.12 -5.35 19.36
CA GLU A 76 -3.51 -5.44 20.77
C GLU A 76 -5.02 -5.52 20.93
N THR A 77 -5.77 -4.70 20.19
CA THR A 77 -7.24 -4.68 20.21
C THR A 77 -7.82 -6.01 19.73
N ILE A 78 -7.30 -6.56 18.61
CA ILE A 78 -7.74 -7.85 18.08
C ILE A 78 -7.41 -8.98 19.08
N ALA A 79 -6.22 -8.98 19.67
CA ALA A 79 -5.83 -9.97 20.67
C ALA A 79 -6.76 -9.93 21.90
N LEU A 80 -7.06 -8.73 22.40
CA LEU A 80 -8.02 -8.54 23.49
C LEU A 80 -9.43 -8.97 23.10
N PHE A 81 -9.88 -8.65 21.89
CA PHE A 81 -11.18 -9.07 21.37
C PHE A 81 -11.29 -10.60 21.29
N ILE A 82 -10.30 -11.28 20.71
CA ILE A 82 -10.28 -12.75 20.60
C ILE A 82 -10.29 -13.38 21.99
N ARG A 83 -9.45 -12.88 22.90
CA ARG A 83 -9.40 -13.35 24.29
C ARG A 83 -10.77 -13.17 24.95
N PHE A 84 -11.33 -11.96 24.91
CA PHE A 84 -12.64 -11.67 25.47
C PHE A 84 -13.72 -12.56 24.88
N TRP A 85 -13.76 -12.74 23.56
CA TRP A 85 -14.76 -13.59 22.90
C TRP A 85 -14.66 -15.05 23.36
N LEU A 86 -13.44 -15.59 23.42
CA LEU A 86 -13.19 -16.98 23.86
C LEU A 86 -13.46 -17.20 25.35
N THR A 87 -13.33 -16.17 26.19
CA THR A 87 -13.59 -16.26 27.63
C THR A 87 -15.01 -15.88 28.05
N SER A 88 -15.68 -15.02 27.28
CA SER A 88 -16.99 -14.43 27.63
C SER A 88 -18.16 -15.06 26.88
N THR A 89 -17.93 -16.01 25.97
CA THR A 89 -19.02 -16.80 25.39
C THR A 89 -19.70 -17.59 26.53
N PRO A 90 -20.96 -17.27 26.91
CA PRO A 90 -21.62 -17.95 28.01
C PRO A 90 -21.79 -19.42 27.65
N ALA A 91 -21.38 -20.30 28.55
CA ALA A 91 -21.80 -21.70 28.47
C ALA A 91 -23.33 -21.71 28.58
N LEU A 92 -24.03 -22.38 27.65
CA LEU A 92 -25.49 -22.58 27.75
C LEU A 92 -25.89 -23.06 29.17
N PRO A 93 -27.12 -22.79 29.64
CA PRO A 93 -27.52 -23.00 31.03
C PRO A 93 -27.16 -24.39 31.61
N GLU A 94 -27.20 -25.44 30.79
CA GLU A 94 -26.84 -26.84 31.13
C GLU A 94 -25.38 -27.02 31.60
N GLN A 95 -24.50 -26.07 31.29
CA GLN A 95 -23.04 -26.21 31.39
C GLN A 95 -22.38 -25.19 32.32
N SER A 96 -23.16 -24.66 33.27
CA SER A 96 -22.75 -23.68 34.30
C SER A 96 -21.83 -24.22 35.42
N SER A 97 -21.03 -25.26 35.14
CA SER A 97 -20.00 -25.76 36.06
C SER A 97 -18.75 -24.85 36.06
N PRO A 98 -18.01 -24.71 37.18
CA PRO A 98 -16.68 -24.06 37.22
C PRO A 98 -15.72 -24.58 36.13
N ALA A 99 -15.86 -25.84 35.72
CA ALA A 99 -15.09 -26.45 34.63
C ALA A 99 -15.34 -25.78 33.26
N ALA A 100 -16.53 -25.21 33.02
CA ALA A 100 -16.84 -24.53 31.76
C ALA A 100 -16.21 -23.13 31.66
N ARG A 101 -16.00 -22.44 32.79
CA ARG A 101 -15.26 -21.17 32.83
C ARG A 101 -13.76 -21.37 32.55
N GLY A 102 -13.21 -22.54 32.88
CA GLY A 102 -11.82 -22.92 32.58
C GLY A 102 -11.51 -23.20 31.10
N LYS A 103 -12.52 -23.53 30.28
CA LYS A 103 -12.35 -23.87 28.85
C LYS A 103 -11.99 -22.68 27.95
N GLY A 104 -11.99 -21.44 28.46
CA GLY A 104 -11.62 -20.26 27.68
C GLY A 104 -10.12 -20.21 27.35
N GLY A 105 -9.27 -20.57 28.31
CA GLY A 105 -7.81 -20.60 28.13
C GLY A 105 -7.37 -21.66 27.11
N GLU A 106 -7.88 -22.89 27.23
CA GLU A 106 -7.58 -23.98 26.29
C GLU A 106 -8.00 -23.64 24.84
N ARG A 107 -9.10 -22.90 24.67
CA ARG A 107 -9.54 -22.42 23.34
C ARG A 107 -8.61 -21.34 22.78
N TYR A 108 -8.08 -20.45 23.63
CA TYR A 108 -7.10 -19.46 23.22
C TYR A 108 -5.79 -20.10 22.76
N ASP A 109 -5.26 -21.05 23.53
CA ASP A 109 -4.00 -21.72 23.18
C ASP A 109 -4.11 -22.48 21.84
N ARG A 110 -5.24 -23.21 21.63
CA ARG A 110 -5.51 -23.86 20.34
C ARG A 110 -5.65 -22.87 19.18
N PHE A 111 -6.22 -21.68 19.43
CA PHE A 111 -6.30 -20.63 18.42
C PHE A 111 -4.91 -20.11 18.03
N VAL A 112 -4.06 -19.80 19.02
CA VAL A 112 -2.69 -19.34 18.78
C VAL A 112 -1.88 -20.38 17.99
N GLU A 113 -2.01 -21.65 18.34
CA GLU A 113 -1.35 -22.75 17.63
C GLU A 113 -1.82 -22.88 16.17
N ALA A 114 -3.14 -22.78 15.93
CA ALA A 114 -3.71 -22.81 14.59
C ALA A 114 -3.29 -21.58 13.76
N LEU A 115 -3.25 -20.40 14.36
CA LEU A 115 -2.77 -19.17 13.73
C LEU A 115 -1.28 -19.28 13.37
N GLY A 116 -0.45 -19.82 14.27
CA GLY A 116 0.97 -20.06 14.03
C GLY A 116 1.23 -20.98 12.83
N ARG A 117 0.51 -22.11 12.76
CA ARG A 117 0.54 -23.02 11.58
C ARG A 117 0.12 -22.32 10.29
N ARG A 118 -0.89 -21.44 10.36
CA ARG A 118 -1.40 -20.74 9.18
C ARG A 118 -0.41 -19.69 8.68
N LEU A 119 0.20 -18.91 9.59
CA LEU A 119 1.23 -17.93 9.24
C LEU A 119 2.46 -18.59 8.61
N SER A 120 2.91 -19.72 9.13
CA SER A 120 4.05 -20.47 8.55
C SER A 120 3.72 -21.09 7.19
N SER A 121 2.44 -21.40 6.93
CA SER A 121 1.98 -21.91 5.63
C SER A 121 1.80 -20.84 4.54
N GLY A 122 1.86 -19.55 4.88
CA GLY A 122 1.70 -18.44 3.93
C GLY A 122 0.29 -18.22 3.38
N SER A 123 -0.73 -18.95 3.87
CA SER A 123 -2.14 -18.71 3.49
C SER A 123 -2.66 -17.43 4.15
N THR A 124 -3.15 -16.45 3.38
CA THR A 124 -3.77 -15.23 3.90
C THR A 124 -5.29 -15.38 3.94
N VAL A 125 -5.95 -14.82 4.96
CA VAL A 125 -7.43 -14.84 5.05
C VAL A 125 -8.07 -14.17 3.83
N LEU A 126 -7.39 -13.14 3.30
CA LEU A 126 -7.80 -12.44 2.07
C LEU A 126 -7.88 -13.36 0.84
N LYS A 127 -7.00 -14.36 0.73
CA LYS A 127 -6.99 -15.29 -0.41
C LYS A 127 -8.19 -16.25 -0.36
N GLU A 128 -8.58 -16.72 0.82
CA GLU A 128 -9.73 -17.62 1.02
C GLU A 128 -11.08 -16.90 0.82
N VAL A 129 -11.22 -15.67 1.32
CA VAL A 129 -12.44 -14.86 1.09
C VAL A 129 -12.64 -14.54 -0.39
N SER A 130 -11.55 -14.32 -1.14
CA SER A 130 -11.62 -14.09 -2.59
C SER A 130 -11.91 -15.36 -3.41
N MET A 131 -11.62 -16.55 -2.87
CA MET A 131 -11.94 -17.84 -3.47
C MET A 131 -13.42 -18.19 -3.28
N GLU A 132 -13.99 -17.90 -2.11
CA GLU A 132 -15.42 -18.13 -1.82
C GLU A 132 -16.33 -17.20 -2.64
N SER A 133 -15.88 -15.99 -2.99
CA SER A 133 -16.64 -15.08 -3.86
C SER A 133 -16.63 -15.45 -5.35
N SER A 134 -15.92 -16.51 -5.74
CA SER A 134 -15.77 -16.98 -7.13
C SER A 134 -16.50 -18.30 -7.38
N ASP A 135 -17.74 -18.43 -6.91
CA ASP A 135 -18.66 -19.47 -7.38
C ASP A 135 -19.68 -18.88 -8.36
N PRO A 136 -19.44 -18.92 -9.69
CA PRO A 136 -20.46 -18.64 -10.68
C PRO A 136 -21.29 -19.91 -10.89
N GLY A 137 -22.42 -19.96 -10.18
CA GLY A 137 -23.60 -20.79 -10.44
C GLY A 137 -23.42 -22.04 -11.31
N SER A 138 -23.40 -23.21 -10.67
CA SER A 138 -23.88 -24.43 -11.32
C SER A 138 -25.40 -24.35 -11.45
N THR A 139 -25.86 -23.81 -12.57
CA THR A 139 -27.22 -23.97 -13.10
C THR A 139 -27.53 -25.46 -13.21
N THR A 140 -28.45 -25.94 -12.38
CA THR A 140 -29.12 -27.21 -12.59
C THR A 140 -29.90 -27.16 -13.91
N PRO A 141 -29.67 -28.07 -14.87
CA PRO A 141 -30.53 -28.18 -16.03
C PRO A 141 -31.83 -28.86 -15.60
N VAL A 142 -32.95 -28.14 -15.73
CA VAL A 142 -34.29 -28.72 -15.69
C VAL A 142 -34.40 -29.70 -16.87
N THR A 143 -34.35 -31.00 -16.57
CA THR A 143 -34.71 -32.04 -17.53
C THR A 143 -36.22 -32.18 -17.49
N GLY A 144 -36.87 -31.88 -18.61
CA GLY A 144 -38.29 -32.07 -18.81
C GLY A 144 -38.67 -33.55 -18.67
N ASP A 145 -39.76 -33.80 -17.95
CA ASP A 145 -40.42 -35.09 -17.97
C ASP A 145 -41.56 -35.04 -18.99
N ALA A 146 -41.39 -35.84 -20.04
CA ALA A 146 -42.43 -36.26 -20.96
C ALA A 146 -42.66 -37.75 -20.70
N GLY A 147 -43.84 -38.10 -20.17
CA GLY A 147 -44.22 -39.48 -19.93
C GLY A 147 -45.70 -39.62 -19.60
N SER A 148 -46.49 -40.03 -20.59
CA SER A 148 -47.91 -40.41 -20.46
C SER A 148 -48.10 -41.65 -19.58
N HIS A 149 -49.21 -41.69 -18.83
CA HIS A 149 -50.21 -42.77 -18.84
C HIS A 149 -51.50 -42.33 -18.15
#